data_AF-W1XM79-F1
#
_entry.id   AF-W1XM79-F1
#
_cell.length_a   1.000
_cell.length_b   1.000
_cell.length_c   1.000
_cell.angle_alpha   90.00
_cell.angle_beta   90.00
_cell.angle_gamma   90.00
#
_symmetry.space_group_name_H-M   'P 1'
#
loop_
_entity.id
_entity.type
_entity.pdbx_description
1 polymer ?
#
loop_
_entity_poly.entity_id
_entity_poly.type
_entity_poly.pdbx_seq_one_letter_code
_entity_poly.pdbx_strand_id
1 'polypeptide(L)' 'CSIHVPFAPGRVDARQDQTDIEMFELLEPIADGFRNYRARLDVSTTESLLIDKAQQLTLTAPEMTALVGG' A
#
# COMPACT_ATOMS: atom_id res chain seq x y z
N CYS A 1 14.00 -26.54 -3.58
CA CYS A 1 13.07 -25.83 -4.48
C CYS A 1 13.31 -24.34 -4.30
N SER A 2 13.78 -23.63 -5.33
CA SER A 2 14.03 -22.19 -5.26
C SER A 2 13.03 -21.48 -6.15
N ILE A 3 12.21 -20.61 -5.56
CA ILE A 3 11.33 -19.73 -6.31
C ILE A 3 12.18 -18.53 -6.74
N HIS A 4 12.15 -18.20 -8.04
CA HIS A 4 12.86 -17.04 -8.57
C HIS A 4 11.97 -15.80 -8.44
N VAL A 5 12.46 -14.77 -7.72
CA VAL A 5 11.79 -13.47 -7.61
C VAL A 5 12.50 -12.49 -8.54
N PRO A 6 11.85 -12.01 -9.61
CA PRO A 6 12.50 -11.13 -10.59
C PRO A 6 12.81 -9.75 -9.99
N PHE A 7 13.98 -9.20 -10.34
CA PHE A 7 14.45 -7.89 -9.90
C PHE A 7 14.72 -6.96 -11.08
N ALA A 8 14.15 -5.76 -11.04
CA ALA A 8 14.35 -4.71 -12.05
C ALA A 8 15.09 -3.50 -11.44
N PRO A 9 16.38 -3.29 -11.75
CA PRO A 9 17.15 -2.14 -11.25
C PRO A 9 16.78 -0.84 -11.99
N GLY A 10 17.24 0.31 -11.48
CA GLY A 10 17.11 1.61 -12.17
C GLY A 10 16.21 2.64 -11.48
N ARG A 11 15.63 2.32 -10.30
CA ARG A 11 15.03 3.34 -9.43
C ARG A 11 16.13 4.27 -8.90
N VAL A 12 15.83 5.56 -8.81
CA VAL A 12 16.76 6.61 -8.34
C VAL A 12 16.22 7.27 -7.07
N ASP A 13 17.11 7.86 -6.27
CA ASP A 13 16.74 8.55 -5.04
C ASP A 13 16.25 9.97 -5.34
N ALA A 14 15.05 10.30 -4.89
CA ALA A 14 14.50 11.65 -4.98
C ALA A 14 15.12 12.57 -3.92
N ARG A 15 15.36 13.83 -4.28
CA ARG A 15 15.86 14.87 -3.36
C ARG A 15 14.70 15.62 -2.70
N GLN A 16 14.95 16.26 -1.56
CA GLN A 16 13.90 16.99 -0.83
C GLN A 16 13.28 18.14 -1.65
N ASP A 17 14.05 18.77 -2.56
CA ASP A 17 13.54 19.81 -3.47
C ASP A 17 12.58 19.27 -4.54
N GLN A 18 12.49 17.95 -4.71
CA GLN A 18 11.55 17.25 -5.59
C GLN A 18 10.35 16.69 -4.82
N THR A 19 10.33 16.84 -3.48
CA THR A 19 9.33 16.27 -2.58
C THR A 19 8.57 17.39 -1.88
N ASP A 20 7.36 17.67 -2.39
CA ASP A 20 6.43 18.60 -1.75
C ASP A 20 5.69 17.92 -0.59
N ILE A 21 5.98 18.34 0.64
CA ILE A 21 5.46 17.72 1.86
C ILE A 21 3.93 17.69 1.86
N GLU A 22 3.26 18.78 1.47
CA GLU A 22 1.80 18.89 1.50
C GLU A 22 1.15 17.88 0.53
N MET A 23 1.79 17.63 -0.61
CA MET A 23 1.30 16.65 -1.58
C MET A 23 1.48 15.21 -1.11
N PHE A 24 2.56 14.92 -0.35
CA PHE A 24 2.81 13.59 0.18
C PHE A 24 1.96 13.28 1.43
N GLU A 25 1.52 14.29 2.18
CA GLU A 25 0.57 14.10 3.31
C GLU A 25 -0.75 13.47 2.84
N LEU A 26 -1.21 13.74 1.62
CA LEU A 26 -2.39 13.11 1.03
C LEU A 26 -2.25 11.59 0.83
N LEU A 27 -1.01 11.08 0.80
CA LEU A 27 -0.72 9.66 0.63
C LEU A 27 -0.60 8.91 1.97
N GLU A 28 -0.69 9.60 3.11
CA GLU A 28 -0.66 8.97 4.41
C GLU A 28 -1.91 8.10 4.63
N PRO A 29 -1.76 6.78 4.86
CA PRO A 29 -2.90 5.89 5.00
C PRO A 29 -3.56 6.01 6.37
N ILE A 30 -4.90 6.12 6.39
CA ILE A 30 -5.69 6.05 7.64
C ILE A 30 -5.71 4.61 8.19
N ALA A 31 -5.72 3.62 7.30
CA ALA A 31 -5.59 2.21 7.61
C ALA A 31 -4.80 1.49 6.50
N ASP A 32 -4.08 0.44 6.88
CA ASP A 32 -3.27 -0.39 6.00
C ASP A 32 -3.38 -1.85 6.47
N GLY A 33 -4.23 -2.61 5.77
CA GLY A 33 -4.48 -4.02 6.13
C GLY A 33 -3.33 -4.96 5.76
N PHE A 34 -2.41 -4.57 4.87
CA PHE A 34 -1.23 -5.38 4.55
C PHE A 34 -0.20 -5.35 5.68
N ARG A 35 -0.18 -4.27 6.47
CA ARG A 35 0.69 -4.13 7.67
C ARG A 35 -0.06 -4.22 8.99
N ASN A 36 -1.35 -4.56 8.95
CA ASN A 36 -2.22 -4.61 10.12
C ASN A 36 -2.19 -3.30 10.96
N TYR A 37 -2.39 -2.16 10.30
CA TYR A 37 -2.33 -0.83 10.90
C TYR A 37 -3.65 -0.06 10.72
N ARG A 38 -4.07 0.65 11.77
CA ARG A 38 -5.19 1.61 11.72
C ARG A 38 -4.88 2.81 12.64
N ALA A 39 -4.84 4.00 12.06
CA ALA A 39 -4.50 5.24 12.75
C ALA A 39 -5.68 5.79 13.57
N ARG A 40 -6.87 5.79 12.99
CA ARG A 40 -8.09 6.37 13.58
C ARG A 40 -9.32 5.53 13.26
N LEU A 41 -10.31 5.61 14.16
CA LEU A 41 -11.63 5.02 13.98
C LEU A 41 -12.54 6.08 13.35
N ASP A 42 -13.16 5.72 12.24
CA ASP A 42 -14.08 6.54 11.46
C ASP A 42 -15.34 5.73 11.11
N VAL A 43 -16.21 6.29 10.27
CA VAL A 43 -17.46 5.61 9.85
C VAL A 43 -17.17 4.37 9.00
N SER A 44 -16.01 4.33 8.34
CA SER A 44 -15.59 3.23 7.48
C SER A 44 -15.11 2.02 8.31
N THR A 45 -15.44 0.82 7.85
CA THR A 45 -14.88 -0.40 8.44
C THR A 45 -13.43 -0.61 7.96
N THR A 46 -12.61 -1.27 8.78
CA THR A 46 -11.20 -1.53 8.44
C THR A 46 -11.06 -2.31 7.13
N GLU A 47 -11.97 -3.26 6.91
CA GLU A 47 -12.01 -4.12 5.73
C GLU A 47 -12.39 -3.32 4.48
N SER A 48 -13.29 -2.34 4.61
CA SER A 48 -13.66 -1.46 3.49
C SER A 48 -12.47 -0.61 3.04
N LEU A 49 -11.69 -0.09 4.00
CA LEU A 49 -10.46 0.67 3.71
C LEU A 49 -9.37 -0.20 3.07
N LEU A 50 -9.25 -1.46 3.48
CA LEU A 50 -8.35 -2.43 2.84
C LEU A 50 -8.75 -2.68 1.37
N ILE A 51 -10.04 -2.90 1.12
CA ILE A 51 -10.56 -3.12 -0.24
C ILE A 51 -10.33 -1.89 -1.12
N ASP A 52 -10.60 -0.69 -0.61
CA ASP A 52 -10.33 0.56 -1.34
C ASP A 52 -8.86 0.69 -1.72
N LYS A 53 -7.95 0.42 -0.77
CA LYS A 53 -6.51 0.45 -1.04
C LYS A 53 -6.09 -0.59 -2.08
N ALA A 54 -6.63 -1.80 -2.00
CA ALA A 54 -6.35 -2.87 -2.98
C ALA A 54 -6.82 -2.48 -4.39
N GLN A 55 -7.96 -1.82 -4.51
CA GLN A 55 -8.48 -1.31 -5.77
C GLN A 55 -7.57 -0.23 -6.37
N GLN A 56 -7.06 0.72 -5.57
CA GLN A 56 -6.09 1.72 -6.04
C GLN A 56 -4.78 1.10 -6.54
N LEU A 57 -4.40 -0.05 -5.98
CA LEU A 57 -3.23 -0.85 -6.40
C LEU A 57 -3.54 -1.80 -7.57
N THR A 58 -4.75 -1.76 -8.14
CA THR A 58 -5.22 -2.63 -9.24
C THR A 58 -5.19 -4.13 -8.92
N LEU A 59 -5.24 -4.50 -7.64
CA LEU A 59 -5.21 -5.89 -7.21
C LEU A 59 -6.56 -6.58 -7.41
N THR A 60 -6.52 -7.82 -7.85
CA THR A 60 -7.68 -8.71 -7.82
C THR A 60 -7.91 -9.28 -6.42
N ALA A 61 -9.12 -9.80 -6.15
CA ALA A 61 -9.43 -10.41 -4.86
C ALA A 61 -8.46 -11.55 -4.47
N PRO A 62 -8.09 -12.50 -5.36
CA PRO A 62 -7.11 -13.53 -5.02
C PRO A 62 -5.70 -12.98 -4.72
N GLU A 63 -5.25 -11.94 -5.44
CA GLU A 63 -3.93 -11.33 -5.21
C GLU A 63 -3.88 -10.60 -3.87
N MET A 64 -4.90 -9.80 -3.56
CA MET A 64 -5.03 -9.16 -2.25
C MET A 64 -5.01 -10.20 -1.13
N THR A 65 -5.75 -11.30 -1.26
CA THR A 65 -5.75 -12.38 -0.26
C THR A 65 -4.39 -13.04 -0.11
N ALA A 66 -3.68 -13.29 -1.22
CA ALA A 66 -2.33 -13.85 -1.19
C ALA A 66 -1.33 -12.92 -0.50
N LEU A 67 -1.44 -11.60 -0.69
CA LEU A 67 -0.56 -10.61 -0.05
C LEU A 67 -0.83 -10.43 1.45
N VAL A 68 -2.07 -10.58 1.90
CA VAL A 68 -2.41 -10.50 3.33
C VAL A 68 -2.02 -11.78 4.07
N GLY A 69 -2.13 -12.95 3.41
CA GLY A 69 -1.87 -14.24 4.01
C GLY A 69 -0.44 -14.76 3.88
N GLY A 70 0.35 -14.23 2.94
CA GLY A 70 1.74 -14.61 2.69
C GLY A 70 2.72 -13.93 3.64
#